data_AF-U2J0A6-F1
#
_entry.id   AF-U2J0A6-F1
#
_cell.length_a   1.000
_cell.length_b   1.000
_cell.length_c   1.000
_cell.angle_alpha   90.00
_cell.angle_beta   90.00
_cell.angle_gamma   90.00
#
_symmetry.space_group_name_H-M   'P 1'
#
loop_
_entity.id
_entity.type
_entity.pdbx_description
1 polymer ?
#
loop_
_entity_poly.entity_id
_entity_poly.type
_entity_poly.pdbx_seq_one_letter_code
_entity_poly.pdbx_strand_id
1 'polypeptide(L)'
;MKFDIYFYKRPHTYIIVLLTVFYALNRHFIRPYIRAEYPDWEVLQLIINSLPNFLGSLILYIFITRILIGYNGLRASLFIVGYSVFHEVINVWLDNIRFDWNDIMASILAVIVSGLIDYTISLKRLSA
;
A
#
# COMPACT_ATOMS: atom_id res chain seq x y z
N MET A 1 19.23 -2.40 -21.97
CA MET A 1 18.04 -1.66 -21.52
C MET A 1 18.50 -0.65 -20.48
N LYS A 2 18.59 0.65 -20.83
CA LYS A 2 18.94 1.68 -19.84
C LYS A 2 17.71 1.89 -18.97
N PHE A 3 17.80 1.53 -17.69
CA PHE A 3 16.86 2.04 -16.70
C PHE A 3 17.15 3.53 -16.57
N ASP A 4 16.49 4.35 -17.39
CA ASP A 4 16.46 5.79 -17.17
C ASP A 4 15.64 6.04 -15.92
N ILE A 5 16.33 6.04 -14.79
CA ILE A 5 15.83 6.37 -13.47
C ILE A 5 15.54 7.87 -13.49
N TYR A 6 14.42 8.25 -14.11
CA TYR A 6 13.78 9.56 -13.97
C TYR A 6 13.26 9.81 -12.52
N PHE A 7 13.61 8.94 -11.56
CA PHE A 7 13.20 9.01 -10.15
C PHE A 7 13.45 10.40 -9.55
N TYR A 8 14.60 11.02 -9.81
CA TYR A 8 15.07 12.13 -8.97
C TYR A 8 14.53 13.52 -9.33
N LYS A 9 13.85 13.68 -10.47
CA LYS A 9 13.53 15.03 -10.99
C LYS A 9 12.14 15.55 -10.63
N ARG A 10 11.28 14.76 -9.99
CA ARG A 10 9.92 15.19 -9.68
C ARG A 10 9.62 15.17 -8.17
N PRO A 11 9.03 16.24 -7.60
CA PRO A 11 8.83 16.38 -6.15
C PRO A 11 8.00 15.25 -5.54
N HIS A 12 7.10 14.64 -6.32
CA HIS A 12 6.29 13.50 -5.88
C HIS A 12 7.10 12.22 -5.61
N THR A 13 8.27 12.03 -6.24
CA THR A 13 9.10 10.86 -5.95
C THR A 13 9.69 10.93 -4.55
N TYR A 14 10.11 12.12 -4.10
CA TYR A 14 10.59 12.31 -2.72
C TYR A 14 9.49 12.05 -1.70
N ILE A 15 8.25 12.47 -1.99
CA ILE A 15 7.09 12.17 -1.15
C ILE A 15 6.84 10.66 -1.06
N ILE A 16 6.93 9.94 -2.18
CA ILE A 16 6.74 8.48 -2.20
C ILE A 16 7.85 7.76 -1.44
N VAL A 17 9.11 8.17 -1.61
CA VAL A 17 10.24 7.62 -0.84
C VAL A 17 10.05 7.89 0.66
N LEU A 18 9.66 9.12 1.02
CA LEU A 18 9.40 9.50 2.41
C LEU A 18 8.26 8.67 3.02
N LEU A 19 7.16 8.49 2.29
CA LEU A 19 6.03 7.67 2.72
C LEU A 19 6.40 6.19 2.85
N THR A 20 7.27 5.69 1.97
CA THR A 20 7.76 4.30 2.03
C THR A 20 8.68 4.09 3.24
N VAL A 21 9.57 5.05 3.53
CA VAL A 21 10.41 5.04 4.73
C VAL A 21 9.55 5.13 5.99
N PHE A 22 8.55 6.02 6.01
CA PHE A 22 7.62 6.14 7.13
C PHE A 22 6.81 4.86 7.37
N TYR A 23 6.38 4.18 6.30
CA TYR A 23 5.73 2.85 6.37
C TYR A 23 6.66 1.81 6.99
N ALA A 24 7.92 1.73 6.53
CA ALA A 24 8.90 0.79 7.05
C ALA A 24 9.18 1.01 8.55
N LEU A 25 9.31 2.28 8.97
CA LEU A 25 9.50 2.64 10.37
C LEU A 25 8.28 2.29 11.23
N ASN A 26 7.06 2.57 10.77
CA ASN A 26 5.83 2.19 11.48
C ASN A 26 5.72 0.68 11.68
N ARG A 27 6.02 -0.10 10.62
CA ARG A 27 5.94 -1.57 10.68
C ARG A 27 6.95 -2.15 11.68
N HIS A 28 8.16 -1.61 11.73
CA HIS A 28 9.23 -2.18 12.55
C HIS A 28 9.19 -1.72 14.01
N PHE A 29 8.87 -0.45 14.27
CA PHE A 29 8.97 0.12 15.62
C PHE A 29 7.62 0.34 16.32
N ILE A 30 6.56 0.67 15.58
CA ILE A 30 5.27 1.08 16.18
C ILE A 30 4.33 -0.12 16.36
N ARG A 31 4.26 -1.03 15.37
CA ARG A 31 3.40 -2.22 15.42
C ARG A 31 3.61 -3.12 16.65
N PRO A 32 4.85 -3.35 17.13
CA PRO A 32 5.07 -4.14 18.35
C PRO A 32 4.56 -3.46 19.62
N TYR A 33 4.71 -2.14 19.74
CA TYR A 33 4.33 -1.36 20.92
C TYR A 33 2.81 -1.33 21.14
N ILE A 34 2.05 -1.12 20.07
CA ILE A 34 0.58 -1.00 20.14
C ILE A 34 -0.07 -2.31 20.64
N ARG A 35 0.50 -3.46 20.28
CA ARG A 35 0.03 -4.77 20.74
C ARG A 35 0.28 -5.01 22.23
N ALA A 36 1.24 -4.31 22.83
CA ALA A 36 1.63 -4.49 24.23
C ALA A 36 0.84 -3.59 25.21
N GLU A 37 0.48 -2.36 24.82
CA GLU A 37 -0.05 -1.35 25.75
C GLU A 37 -1.58 -1.24 25.83
N TYR A 38 -2.34 -1.62 24.79
CA TYR A 38 -3.80 -1.33 24.73
C TYR A 38 -4.66 -2.55 24.38
N PRO A 39 -4.68 -3.62 25.20
CA PRO A 39 -5.32 -4.90 24.86
C PRO A 39 -6.83 -4.84 24.64
N ASP A 40 -7.55 -3.90 25.28
CA ASP A 40 -9.03 -3.89 25.29
C ASP A 40 -9.66 -3.13 24.12
N TRP A 41 -8.86 -2.48 23.27
CA TRP A 41 -9.32 -1.59 22.19
C TRP A 41 -9.26 -2.29 20.84
N GLU A 42 -9.93 -3.43 20.73
CA GLU A 42 -9.86 -4.36 19.58
C GLU A 42 -10.08 -3.66 18.22
N VAL A 43 -11.06 -2.75 18.15
CA VAL A 43 -11.38 -2.02 16.90
C VAL A 43 -10.27 -1.03 16.52
N LEU A 44 -9.74 -0.28 17.49
CA LEU A 44 -8.68 0.69 17.23
C LEU A 44 -7.38 -0.04 16.85
N GLN A 45 -7.07 -1.15 17.52
CA GLN A 45 -5.94 -2.00 17.16
C GLN A 45 -6.09 -2.56 15.74
N LEU A 46 -7.27 -3.02 15.35
CA LEU A 46 -7.54 -3.53 14.00
C LEU A 46 -7.28 -2.45 12.95
N ILE A 47 -7.77 -1.22 13.18
CA ILE A 47 -7.54 -0.08 12.29
C ILE A 47 -6.05 0.24 12.20
N ILE A 48 -5.36 0.40 13.33
CA ILE A 48 -3.94 0.79 13.33
C ILE A 48 -3.05 -0.31 12.76
N ASN A 49 -3.36 -1.59 13.01
CA ASN A 49 -2.58 -2.71 12.47
C ASN A 49 -2.76 -2.88 10.96
N SER A 50 -3.91 -2.50 10.41
CA SER A 50 -4.24 -2.60 8.98
C SER A 50 -3.82 -1.36 8.18
N LEU A 51 -3.72 -0.21 8.84
CA LEU A 51 -3.39 1.08 8.22
C LEU A 51 -2.07 1.06 7.43
N PRO A 52 -0.97 0.44 7.90
CA PRO A 52 0.25 0.33 7.12
C PRO A 52 0.02 -0.36 5.78
N ASN A 53 -0.68 -1.50 5.76
CA ASN A 53 -0.90 -2.26 4.53
C ASN A 53 -1.81 -1.53 3.56
N PHE A 54 -2.82 -0.81 4.07
CA PHE A 54 -3.62 0.11 3.27
C PHE A 54 -2.73 1.19 2.62
N LEU A 55 -1.94 1.91 3.42
CA LEU A 55 -1.08 3.00 2.91
C LEU A 55 -0.02 2.49 1.94
N GLY A 56 0.65 1.37 2.25
CA GLY A 56 1.64 0.76 1.38
C GLY A 56 1.06 0.37 0.02
N SER A 57 -0.14 -0.21 0.02
CA SER A 57 -0.87 -0.56 -1.20
C SER A 57 -1.29 0.66 -2.01
N LEU A 58 -1.74 1.73 -1.34
CA LEU A 58 -2.08 3.01 -1.97
C LEU A 58 -0.85 3.64 -2.66
N ILE A 59 0.28 3.69 -1.96
CA ILE A 59 1.55 4.20 -2.48
C ILE A 59 2.00 3.37 -3.68
N LEU A 60 1.93 2.05 -3.57
CA LEU A 60 2.32 1.13 -4.64
C LEU A 60 1.42 1.30 -5.88
N TYR A 61 0.12 1.52 -5.69
CA TYR A 61 -0.80 1.82 -6.79
C TYR A 61 -0.41 3.11 -7.51
N ILE A 62 -0.15 4.19 -6.77
CA ILE A 62 0.29 5.46 -7.35
C ILE A 62 1.61 5.28 -8.09
N PHE A 63 2.56 4.56 -7.49
CA PHE A 63 3.85 4.28 -8.10
C PHE A 63 3.69 3.53 -9.43
N ILE A 64 2.90 2.47 -9.46
CA ILE A 64 2.70 1.67 -10.68
C ILE A 64 1.95 2.49 -11.75
N THR A 65 0.86 3.16 -11.40
CA THR A 65 0.00 3.84 -12.39
C THR A 65 0.51 5.20 -12.86
N ARG A 66 1.32 5.89 -12.05
CA ARG A 66 1.80 7.24 -12.35
C ARG A 66 3.29 7.30 -12.69
N ILE A 67 4.10 6.36 -12.20
CA ILE A 67 5.55 6.36 -12.39
C ILE A 67 6.00 5.28 -13.36
N LEU A 68 5.50 4.05 -13.23
CA LEU A 68 5.82 2.98 -14.18
C LEU A 68 4.99 3.12 -15.46
N ILE A 69 5.62 3.64 -16.51
CA ILE A 69 5.01 3.80 -17.84
C ILE A 69 4.53 2.44 -18.36
N GLY A 70 3.24 2.35 -18.72
CA GLY A 70 2.65 1.18 -19.39
C GLY A 70 1.74 0.29 -18.54
N TYR A 71 1.54 0.59 -17.26
CA TYR A 71 0.58 -0.12 -16.41
C TYR A 71 -0.74 0.64 -16.31
N ASN A 72 -1.85 -0.04 -16.61
CA ASN A 72 -3.20 0.48 -16.37
C ASN A 72 -3.65 0.18 -14.92
N GLY A 73 -4.67 0.90 -14.44
CA GLY A 73 -5.17 0.76 -13.07
C GLY A 73 -5.50 -0.69 -12.71
N LEU A 74 -6.13 -1.43 -13.62
CA LEU A 74 -6.46 -2.85 -13.41
C LEU A 74 -5.22 -3.73 -13.18
N ARG A 75 -4.16 -3.57 -13.97
CA ARG A 75 -2.92 -4.33 -13.78
C ARG A 75 -2.24 -3.96 -12.46
N ALA A 76 -2.27 -2.69 -12.07
CA ALA A 76 -1.77 -2.24 -10.77
C ALA A 76 -2.56 -2.88 -9.62
N SER A 77 -3.90 -2.87 -9.71
CA SER A 77 -4.80 -3.51 -8.75
C SER A 77 -4.48 -4.99 -8.56
N LEU A 78 -4.40 -5.75 -9.67
CA LEU A 78 -4.11 -7.18 -9.64
C LEU A 78 -2.72 -7.47 -9.08
N PHE A 79 -1.72 -6.68 -9.45
CA PHE A 79 -0.36 -6.81 -8.93
C PHE A 79 -0.32 -6.60 -7.42
N ILE A 80 -0.99 -5.56 -6.90
CA ILE A 80 -0.97 -5.23 -5.47
C ILE A 80 -1.66 -6.31 -4.65
N VAL A 81 -2.87 -6.73 -5.06
CA VAL A 81 -3.60 -7.79 -4.34
C VAL A 81 -2.81 -9.10 -4.39
N GLY A 82 -2.28 -9.47 -5.56
CA GLY A 82 -1.44 -10.66 -5.70
C GLY A 82 -0.18 -10.61 -4.85
N TYR A 83 0.50 -9.46 -4.82
CA TYR A 83 1.67 -9.24 -3.98
C TYR A 83 1.35 -9.37 -2.48
N SER A 84 0.25 -8.77 -2.01
CA SER A 84 -0.17 -8.88 -0.61
C SER A 84 -0.49 -10.31 -0.21
N VAL A 85 -1.22 -11.05 -1.06
CA VAL A 85 -1.50 -12.48 -0.82
C VAL A 85 -0.22 -13.29 -0.78
N PHE A 86 0.68 -13.09 -1.74
CA PHE A 86 1.94 -13.83 -1.82
C PHE A 86 2.86 -13.53 -0.63
N HIS A 87 2.97 -12.26 -0.24
CA HIS A 87 3.71 -11.84 0.95
C HIS A 87 3.15 -12.50 2.22
N GLU A 88 1.83 -12.57 2.36
CA GLU A 88 1.24 -13.21 3.54
C GLU A 88 1.41 -14.73 3.54
N VAL A 89 1.32 -15.38 2.38
CA VAL A 89 1.66 -16.81 2.24
C VAL A 89 3.12 -17.07 2.64
N ILE A 90 4.05 -16.20 2.24
CA ILE A 90 5.46 -16.30 2.64
C ILE A 90 5.62 -16.15 4.15
N ASN A 91 4.96 -15.18 4.77
CA ASN A 91 5.01 -14.99 6.22
C ASN A 91 4.51 -16.23 6.97
N VAL A 92 3.39 -16.80 6.52
CA VAL A 92 2.85 -18.06 7.10
C VAL A 92 3.85 -19.20 6.96
N TRP A 93 4.52 -19.32 5.81
CA TRP A 93 5.43 -20.41 5.53
C TRP A 93 6.78 -20.28 6.26
N LEU A 94 7.36 -19.08 6.32
CA LEU A 94 8.68 -18.83 6.91
C LEU A 94 8.62 -18.59 8.41
N ASP A 95 7.70 -17.74 8.86
CA ASP A 95 7.66 -17.24 10.23
C ASP A 95 6.60 -17.97 11.08
N ASN A 96 5.90 -18.95 10.49
CA ASN A 96 4.85 -19.76 11.12
C ASN A 96 3.77 -18.92 11.83
N ILE A 97 3.51 -17.72 11.30
CA ILE A 97 2.46 -16.81 11.77
C ILE A 97 1.13 -17.14 11.11
N ARG A 98 0.03 -16.83 11.79
CA ARG A 98 -1.33 -17.01 11.24
C ARG A 98 -1.56 -16.01 10.11
N PHE A 99 -2.18 -16.48 9.03
CA PHE A 99 -2.58 -15.66 7.90
C PHE A 99 -3.52 -14.52 8.36
N ASP A 100 -3.09 -13.27 8.17
CA ASP A 100 -3.84 -12.08 8.54
C ASP A 100 -4.71 -11.57 7.37
N TRP A 101 -5.99 -11.96 7.39
CA TRP A 101 -6.96 -11.51 6.40
C TRP A 101 -7.18 -9.99 6.41
N ASN A 102 -6.95 -9.31 7.53
CA ASN A 102 -7.14 -7.86 7.61
C ASN A 102 -6.12 -7.13 6.74
N ASP A 103 -4.89 -7.66 6.66
CA ASP A 103 -3.83 -7.09 5.83
C ASP A 103 -4.20 -7.20 4.33
N ILE A 104 -4.84 -8.30 3.90
CA ILE A 104 -5.35 -8.46 2.54
C ILE A 104 -6.52 -7.51 2.27
N MET A 105 -7.48 -7.42 3.19
CA MET A 105 -8.63 -6.52 3.06
C MET A 105 -8.20 -5.05 3.00
N ALA A 106 -7.18 -4.67 3.77
CA ALA A 106 -6.59 -3.34 3.75
C ALA A 106 -6.00 -3.01 2.37
N SER A 107 -5.29 -3.95 1.74
CA SER A 107 -4.77 -3.80 0.39
C SER A 107 -5.87 -3.66 -0.67
N ILE A 108 -6.92 -4.47 -0.58
CA ILE A 108 -8.08 -4.38 -1.48
C ILE A 108 -8.78 -3.02 -1.33
N LEU A 109 -9.00 -2.58 -0.10
CA LEU A 109 -9.60 -1.28 0.17
C LEU A 109 -8.76 -0.13 -0.42
N ALA A 110 -7.44 -0.20 -0.29
CA ALA A 110 -6.53 0.80 -0.87
C ALA A 110 -6.61 0.85 -2.41
N VAL A 111 -6.74 -0.31 -3.04
CA VAL A 111 -6.95 -0.43 -4.49
C VAL A 111 -8.28 0.20 -4.91
N ILE A 112 -9.37 -0.07 -4.20
CA ILE A 112 -10.68 0.52 -4.46
C ILE A 112 -10.63 2.04 -4.33
N VAL A 113 -10.09 2.55 -3.22
CA VAL A 113 -9.95 3.99 -2.96
C VAL A 113 -9.13 4.66 -4.07
N SER A 114 -8.03 4.03 -4.49
CA SER A 114 -7.18 4.56 -5.56
C SER A 114 -7.90 4.59 -6.92
N GLY A 115 -8.67 3.53 -7.23
CA GLY A 115 -9.51 3.49 -8.43
C GLY A 115 -10.58 4.59 -8.45
N LEU A 116 -11.22 4.86 -7.30
CA LEU A 116 -12.20 5.94 -7.17
C LEU A 116 -11.56 7.33 -7.36
N ILE A 117 -10.37 7.54 -6.83
CA ILE A 117 -9.60 8.78 -7.04
C ILE A 117 -9.28 8.95 -8.52
N ASP A 118 -8.78 7.91 -9.19
CA ASP A 118 -8.47 7.93 -10.62
C ASP A 118 -9.70 8.22 -11.48
N TYR A 119 -10.83 7.60 -11.15
CA TYR A 119 -12.11 7.86 -11.82
C TYR A 119 -12.54 9.32 -11.66
N THR A 120 -12.48 9.86 -10.43
CA THR A 120 -12.84 11.25 -10.14
C THR A 120 -11.94 12.25 -10.88
N ILE A 121 -10.63 11.99 -10.96
CA ILE A 121 -9.69 12.83 -11.71
C ILE A 121 -10.00 12.79 -13.21
N SER A 122 -10.35 11.60 -13.74
CA SER A 122 -10.65 11.41 -15.15
C SER A 122 -11.93 12.15 -15.55
N LEU A 123 -12.98 12.09 -14.72
CA LEU A 123 -14.20 12.88 -14.91
C LEU A 123 -13.93 14.38 -14.96
N LYS A 124 -13.13 14.91 -14.03
CA LYS A 124 -12.78 16.34 -14.01
C LYS A 124 -12.03 16.81 -15.26
N ARG A 125 -11.25 15.94 -15.90
CA ARG A 125 -10.55 16.27 -17.16
C ARG A 125 -11.47 16.31 -18.38
N LEU A 126 -12.57 15.55 -18.36
CA LEU A 126 -13.53 15.52 -19.46
C LEU A 126 -14.49 16.71 -19.42
N SER A 127 -14.66 17.35 -18.25
CA SER A 127 -15.53 18.51 -18.04
C SER A 127 -14.83 19.86 -18.21
N ALA A 128 -13.52 19.88 -18.44
CA ALA A 128 -12.69 21.10 -18.57
C ALA A 128 -12.24 21.28 -20.02
#